data_AF-A0A948EAB1-F1
#
_entry.id   AF-A0A948EAB1-F1
#
_cell.length_a   1.000
_cell.length_b   1.000
_cell.length_c   1.000
_cell.angle_alpha   90.00
_cell.angle_beta   90.00
_cell.angle_gamma   90.00
#
_symmetry.space_group_name_H-M   'P 1'
#
loop_
_entity.id
_entity.type
_entity.pdbx_description
1 polymer ?
#
loop_
_entity_poly.entity_id
_entity_poly.type
_entity_poly.pdbx_seq_one_letter_code
_entity_poly.pdbx_strand_id
1 'polypeptide(L)'
;MERKSARASLTEGNLKRQLIYLAIPMVFGMLGLTIFNIVDALYVGYLGTKPLAALSFTFPVVLVLNSIALGMGMGASSVISRALGSGDHHRVVR
;
A
#
# COMPACT_ATOMS: atom_id res chain seq x y z
N MET A 1 13.18 -35.73 -0.62
CA MET A 1 13.51 -34.35 -1.02
C MET A 1 12.22 -33.54 -1.01
N GLU A 2 11.88 -33.03 0.17
CA GLU A 2 10.62 -32.34 0.42
C GLU A 2 10.71 -30.91 -0.12
N ARG A 3 9.88 -30.57 -1.11
CA ARG A 3 9.78 -29.22 -1.66
C ARG A 3 9.17 -28.32 -0.58
N LYS A 4 10.04 -27.72 0.26
CA LYS A 4 9.70 -26.60 1.14
C LYS A 4 9.27 -25.44 0.24
N SER A 5 7.97 -25.34 0.02
CA SER A 5 7.34 -24.19 -0.63
C SER A 5 7.87 -22.92 0.01
N ALA A 6 8.29 -21.97 -0.84
CA ALA A 6 8.97 -20.73 -0.53
C ALA A 6 8.10 -19.76 0.29
N ARG A 7 7.80 -20.09 1.53
CA ARG A 7 7.38 -19.11 2.53
C ARG A 7 8.65 -18.44 3.03
N ALA A 8 9.04 -17.34 2.41
CA ALA A 8 10.10 -16.48 2.93
C ALA A 8 9.69 -16.07 4.36
N SER A 9 10.36 -16.66 5.35
CA SER A 9 10.18 -16.32 6.76
C SER A 9 10.72 -14.90 6.96
N LEU A 10 9.85 -13.90 6.76
CA LEU A 10 10.22 -12.50 6.94
C LEU A 10 10.42 -12.14 8.42
N THR A 11 10.04 -13.04 9.31
CA THR A 11 10.06 -12.91 10.77
C THR A 11 11.30 -13.52 11.43
N GLU A 12 12.11 -14.28 10.70
CA GLU A 12 13.33 -14.92 11.23
C GLU A 12 14.59 -14.27 10.62
N GLY A 13 15.58 -13.96 11.45
CA GLY A 13 16.88 -13.40 11.03
C GLY A 13 17.13 -11.95 11.47
N ASN A 14 18.08 -11.27 10.81
CA ASN A 14 18.49 -9.91 11.18
C ASN A 14 17.42 -8.87 10.81
N LEU A 15 16.68 -8.41 11.82
CA LEU A 15 15.60 -7.43 11.71
C LEU A 15 15.96 -6.20 10.88
N LYS A 16 17.17 -5.63 11.04
CA LYS A 16 17.58 -4.42 10.32
C LYS A 16 17.64 -4.65 8.81
N ARG A 17 18.19 -5.78 8.38
CA ARG A 17 18.29 -6.14 6.96
C ARG A 17 16.92 -6.36 6.34
N GLN A 18 16.00 -6.99 7.09
CA GLN A 18 14.66 -7.26 6.59
C GLN A 18 13.82 -5.99 6.44
N LEU A 19 13.88 -5.11 7.44
CA LEU A 19 13.19 -3.82 7.39
C LEU A 19 13.67 -2.99 6.19
N ILE A 20 14.98 -2.95 5.94
CA ILE A 20 15.54 -2.26 4.76
C ILE A 20 15.05 -2.91 3.46
N TYR A 21 15.05 -4.24 3.39
CA TYR A 21 14.62 -4.97 2.20
C TYR A 21 13.14 -4.75 1.85
N LEU A 22 12.27 -4.58 2.85
CA LEU A 22 10.85 -4.24 2.68
C LEU A 22 10.65 -2.73 2.44
N ALA A 23 11.36 -1.87 3.15
CA ALA A 23 11.18 -0.42 3.07
C ALA A 23 11.62 0.15 1.72
N ILE A 24 12.73 -0.33 1.16
CA ILE A 24 13.25 0.14 -0.14
C ILE A 24 12.19 0.07 -1.25
N PRO A 25 11.60 -1.11 -1.57
CA PRO A 25 10.60 -1.20 -2.63
C PRO A 25 9.32 -0.42 -2.32
N MET A 26 8.91 -0.35 -1.04
CA MET A 26 7.76 0.48 -0.65
C MET A 26 7.99 1.97 -0.92
N VAL A 27 9.18 2.48 -0.58
CA VAL A 27 9.55 3.88 -0.85
C VAL A 27 9.55 4.16 -2.34
N PHE A 28 10.14 3.29 -3.17
CA PHE A 28 10.10 3.46 -4.62
C PHE A 28 8.65 3.45 -5.17
N GLY A 29 7.79 2.59 -4.64
CA GLY A 29 6.36 2.59 -4.98
C GLY A 29 5.65 3.90 -4.63
N MET A 30 5.89 4.41 -3.42
CA MET A 30 5.31 5.68 -2.96
C MET A 30 5.85 6.89 -3.74
N LEU A 31 7.13 6.87 -4.13
CA LEU A 31 7.71 7.87 -5.02
C LEU A 31 7.05 7.84 -6.40
N GLY A 32 6.88 6.66 -6.99
CA GLY A 32 6.19 6.50 -8.27
C GLY A 32 4.75 7.02 -8.23
N LEU A 33 4.00 6.68 -7.17
CA LEU A 33 2.63 7.18 -6.97
C LEU A 33 2.60 8.71 -6.85
N THR A 34 3.56 9.30 -6.14
CA THR A 34 3.65 10.76 -5.96
C THR A 34 3.97 11.46 -7.28
N ILE A 35 4.93 10.94 -8.05
CA ILE A 35 5.28 11.47 -9.37
C ILE A 35 4.07 11.40 -10.30
N PHE A 36 3.34 10.27 -10.29
CA PHE A 36 2.12 10.11 -11.08
C PHE A 36 1.08 11.19 -10.74
N ASN A 37 0.80 11.43 -9.46
CA ASN A 37 -0.15 12.46 -9.05
C ASN A 37 0.26 13.88 -9.50
N ILE A 38 1.56 14.19 -9.47
CA ILE A 38 2.08 15.48 -9.94
C ILE A 38 1.91 15.61 -11.45
N VAL A 39 2.32 14.59 -12.22
CA VAL A 39 2.23 14.59 -13.67
C VAL A 39 0.77 14.68 -14.13
N ASP A 40 -0.13 13.91 -13.51
CA ASP A 40 -1.56 13.94 -13.81
C ASP A 40 -2.15 15.36 -13.61
N ALA A 41 -1.89 15.97 -12.45
CA ALA A 41 -2.36 17.32 -12.16
C ALA A 41 -1.81 18.37 -13.13
N LEU A 42 -0.53 18.25 -13.53
CA LEU A 42 0.09 19.14 -14.52
C LEU A 42 -0.55 18.97 -15.91
N TYR A 43 -0.73 17.73 -16.37
CA TYR A 43 -1.35 17.43 -17.67
C TYR A 43 -2.79 17.94 -17.74
N VAL A 44 -3.57 17.73 -16.68
CA VAL A 44 -4.94 18.24 -16.63
C VAL A 44 -4.97 19.77 -16.48
N GLY A 45 -3.99 20.36 -15.80
CA GLY A 45 -3.79 21.81 -15.77
C GLY A 45 -3.55 22.40 -17.16
N TYR A 46 -2.79 21.72 -18.04
CA TYR A 46 -2.57 22.15 -19.42
C TYR A 46 -3.83 22.09 -20.31
N LEU A 47 -4.85 21.29 -19.95
CA LEU A 47 -6.13 21.23 -20.66
C LEU A 47 -7.04 22.45 -20.38
N GLY A 48 -6.63 23.34 -19.47
CA GLY A 48 -7.31 24.60 -19.14
C GLY A 48 -7.96 24.61 -17.76
N THR A 49 -8.54 25.76 -17.41
CA THR A 49 -9.10 26.01 -16.07
C THR A 49 -10.36 25.21 -15.75
N LYS A 50 -11.20 24.91 -16.75
CA LYS A 50 -12.44 24.13 -16.56
C LYS A 50 -12.16 22.68 -16.14
N PRO A 51 -11.29 21.90 -16.83
CA PRO A 51 -10.89 20.57 -16.39
C PRO A 51 -10.21 20.55 -15.01
N LEU A 52 -9.33 21.51 -14.72
CA LEU A 52 -8.63 21.58 -13.44
C LEU A 52 -9.58 21.89 -12.26
N ALA A 53 -10.57 22.75 -12.48
CA ALA A 53 -11.61 23.04 -11.49
C ALA A 53 -12.49 21.82 -11.22
N ALA A 54 -12.83 21.04 -12.26
CA ALA A 54 -13.57 19.80 -12.11
C ALA A 54 -12.82 18.75 -11.27
N LEU A 55 -11.50 18.58 -11.50
CA LEU A 55 -10.66 17.72 -10.66
C LEU A 55 -10.66 18.12 -9.19
N SER A 56 -10.54 19.42 -8.91
CA SER A 56 -10.53 19.93 -7.54
C SER A 56 -11.88 19.68 -6.84
N PHE A 57 -12.98 19.71 -7.60
CA PHE A 57 -14.32 19.44 -7.08
C PHE A 57 -14.55 17.94 -6.81
N THR A 58 -13.97 17.05 -7.60
CA THR A 58 -14.07 15.59 -7.37
C THR A 58 -13.11 15.08 -6.31
N PHE A 59 -12.05 15.84 -6.00
CA PHE A 59 -11.03 15.45 -5.03
C PHE A 59 -11.58 15.01 -3.66
N PRO A 60 -12.55 15.70 -3.02
CA PRO A 60 -13.13 15.26 -1.75
C PRO A 60 -13.85 13.91 -1.87
N VAL A 61 -14.53 13.64 -2.99
CA VAL A 61 -15.23 12.37 -3.22
C VAL A 61 -14.21 11.23 -3.36
N VAL A 62 -13.16 11.45 -4.16
CA VAL A 62 -12.06 10.49 -4.30
C VAL A 62 -11.37 10.25 -2.96
N LEU A 63 -11.16 11.29 -2.16
CA LEU A 63 -10.56 11.18 -0.82
C LEU A 63 -11.38 10.28 0.10
N VAL A 64 -12.72 10.41 0.10
CA VAL A 64 -13.61 9.56 0.92
C VAL A 64 -13.50 8.10 0.47
N LEU A 65 -13.58 7.84 -0.84
CA LEU A 65 -13.47 6.49 -1.39
C LEU A 65 -12.11 5.86 -1.06
N ASN A 66 -11.03 6.62 -1.24
CA ASN A 66 -9.67 6.16 -0.95
C ASN A 66 -9.48 5.92 0.55
N SER A 67 -10.05 6.76 1.40
CA SER A 67 -10.01 6.59 2.86
C SER A 67 -10.70 5.31 3.32
N ILE A 68 -11.85 4.95 2.73
CA ILE A 68 -12.54 3.69 3.01
C ILE A 68 -11.69 2.50 2.55
N ALA A 69 -11.17 2.56 1.32
CA ALA A 69 -10.35 1.48 0.76
C ALA A 69 -9.07 1.24 1.57
N LEU A 70 -8.32 2.31 1.88
CA LEU A 70 -7.11 2.25 2.69
C LEU A 70 -7.42 1.83 4.13
N GLY A 71 -8.50 2.35 4.72
CA GLY A 71 -8.94 1.97 6.06
C GLY A 71 -9.23 0.47 6.17
N MET A 72 -9.96 -0.09 5.20
CA MET A 72 -10.26 -1.51 5.16
C MET A 72 -9.00 -2.36 4.89
N GLY A 73 -8.14 -1.92 3.96
CA GLY A 73 -6.88 -2.61 3.65
C GLY A 73 -5.91 -2.64 4.83
N MET A 74 -5.73 -1.50 5.51
CA MET A 74 -4.91 -1.42 6.72
C MET A 74 -5.52 -2.20 7.88
N GLY A 75 -6.85 -2.17 8.05
CA GLY A 75 -7.56 -2.95 9.06
C GLY A 75 -7.36 -4.46 8.89
N ALA A 76 -7.54 -4.96 7.67
CA ALA A 76 -7.30 -6.36 7.34
C ALA A 76 -5.82 -6.75 7.54
N SER A 77 -4.90 -5.94 7.03
CA SER A 77 -3.45 -6.15 7.22
C SER A 77 -3.06 -6.18 8.69
N SER A 78 -3.66 -5.32 9.52
CA SER A 78 -3.43 -5.28 10.97
C SER A 78 -3.91 -6.55 11.68
N VAL A 79 -5.08 -7.07 11.31
CA VAL A 79 -5.59 -8.35 11.85
C VAL A 79 -4.68 -9.52 11.44
N ILE A 80 -4.29 -9.58 10.17
CA ILE A 80 -3.38 -10.61 9.64
C ILE A 80 -2.02 -10.54 10.34
N SER A 81 -1.46 -9.34 10.50
CA SER A 81 -0.17 -9.11 11.17
C SER A 81 -0.20 -9.59 12.62
N ARG A 82 -1.28 -9.31 13.37
CA ARG A 82 -1.44 -9.82 14.74
C ARG A 82 -1.58 -11.34 14.80
N ALA A 83 -2.36 -11.94 13.90
CA ALA A 83 -2.56 -13.40 13.85
C ALA A 83 -1.26 -14.15 13.50
N LEU A 84 -0.50 -13.64 12.54
CA LEU A 84 0.82 -14.18 12.19
C LEU A 84 1.83 -13.99 13.34
N GLY A 85 1.80 -12.84 14.01
CA GLY A 85 2.68 -12.52 15.13
C GLY A 85 2.41 -13.32 16.40
N SER A 86 1.16 -13.78 16.63
CA SER A 86 0.79 -14.59 17.80
C SER A 86 1.07 -16.09 17.63
N GLY A 87 1.65 -16.53 16.51
CA GLY A 87 1.97 -17.94 16.24
C GLY A 87 0.77 -18.84 15.95
N ASP A 88 -0.46 -18.31 15.98
CA ASP A 88 -1.70 -19.08 15.88
C ASP A 88 -2.20 -19.14 14.43
N HIS A 89 -1.53 -19.98 13.63
CA HIS A 89 -1.75 -20.10 12.19
C HIS A 89 -3.13 -20.67 11.82
N HIS A 90 -3.89 -21.17 12.80
CA HIS A 90 -5.23 -21.73 12.59
C HIS A 90 -6.30 -20.68 12.25
N ARG A 91 -6.02 -19.39 12.52
CA ARG A 91 -6.96 -18.28 12.30
C ARG A 91 -6.82 -17.61 10.93
N VAL A 92 -5.79 -17.95 10.15
CA VAL A 92 -5.47 -17.31 8.86
C VAL A 92 -6.01 -18.13 7.66
N VAL A 93 -6.49 -19.36 7.88
CA VAL A 93 -6.86 -20.32 6.81
C VAL A 93 -8.31 -20.80 6.90
N ARG A 94 -9.21 -20.10 7.62
CA ARG A 94 -10.63 -20.46 7.66
C ARG A 94 -11.53 -19.31 7.25
#